data_AF-A0A3D3E9T3-F1
#
_entry.id   AF-A0A3D3E9T3-F1
#
_cell.length_a   1.000
_cell.length_b   1.000
_cell.length_c   1.000
_cell.angle_alpha   90.00
_cell.angle_beta   90.00
_cell.angle_gamma   90.00
#
_symmetry.space_group_name_H-M   'P 1'
#
loop_
_entity.id
_entity.type
_entity.pdbx_description
1 polymer ?
#
loop_
_entity_poly.entity_id
_entity_poly.type
_entity_poly.pdbx_seq_one_letter_code
_entity_poly.pdbx_strand_id
1 'polypeptide(L)'
;RIFPELADYGYTHSWTGKVAFTFDTHAHLGQHEGLHYAMGYCGSGIGMASYLGMRLGQQLVGDPQGATAFDNLQFPTRPLYFGKPWFLPSVVQWYRLRDHWQIRRAAAHNRLTA
;
A
#
# COMPACT_ATOMS: atom_id res chain seq x y z
N ARG A 1 -2.66 -12.32 -24.73
CA ARG A 1 -1.77 -11.37 -23.99
C ARG A 1 -2.33 -9.96 -24.12
N ILE A 2 -2.17 -9.09 -23.10
CA ILE A 2 -2.74 -7.73 -23.09
C ILE A 2 -1.92 -6.74 -23.94
N PHE A 3 -0.59 -6.87 -23.95
CA PHE A 3 0.34 -6.01 -24.70
C PHE A 3 1.30 -6.85 -25.55
N PRO A 4 0.85 -7.41 -26.70
CA PRO A 4 1.67 -8.25 -27.57
C PRO A 4 2.89 -7.53 -28.14
N GLU A 5 2.81 -6.22 -28.38
CA GLU A 5 3.88 -5.37 -28.91
C GLU A 5 5.12 -5.29 -28.01
N LEU A 6 4.99 -5.65 -26.73
CA LEU A 6 6.10 -5.66 -25.78
C LEU A 6 6.88 -7.00 -25.77
N ALA A 7 6.53 -7.97 -26.62
CA ALA A 7 7.08 -9.32 -26.57
C ALA A 7 8.61 -9.41 -26.72
N ASP A 8 9.19 -8.51 -27.51
CA ASP A 8 10.63 -8.50 -27.82
C ASP A 8 11.45 -7.62 -26.85
N TYR A 9 10.79 -6.94 -25.90
CA TYR A 9 11.45 -6.04 -24.95
C TYR A 9 11.75 -6.74 -23.62
N GLY A 10 13.00 -6.68 -23.18
CA GLY A 10 13.44 -7.15 -21.87
C GLY A 10 13.30 -6.09 -20.77
N TYR A 11 13.31 -6.52 -19.52
CA TYR A 11 13.40 -5.62 -18.36
C TYR A 11 14.84 -5.14 -18.17
N THR A 12 15.07 -3.83 -18.16
CA THR A 12 16.40 -3.25 -17.88
C THR A 12 16.62 -3.00 -16.39
N HIS A 13 15.55 -2.71 -15.65
CA HIS A 13 15.60 -2.38 -14.22
C HIS A 13 14.39 -2.94 -13.49
N SER A 14 14.57 -3.29 -12.22
CA SER A 14 13.49 -3.60 -11.30
C SER A 14 13.86 -3.13 -9.91
N TRP A 15 12.86 -2.78 -9.11
CA TRP A 15 13.05 -2.44 -7.70
C TRP A 15 11.96 -3.10 -6.85
N THR A 16 12.28 -3.25 -5.58
CA THR A 16 11.36 -3.74 -4.56
C THR A 16 11.59 -2.98 -3.27
N GLY A 17 10.56 -2.91 -2.45
CA GLY A 17 10.60 -2.19 -1.19
C GLY A 17 9.48 -2.65 -0.27
N LYS A 18 9.62 -2.31 1.01
CA LYS A 18 8.56 -2.47 1.98
C LYS A 18 7.65 -1.26 1.92
N VAL A 19 6.35 -1.50 1.93
CA VAL A 19 5.34 -0.45 2.06
C VAL A 19 4.65 -0.61 3.42
N ALA A 20 4.45 0.50 4.11
CA ALA A 20 3.59 0.54 5.28
C ALA A 20 2.13 0.52 4.81
N PHE A 21 1.34 -0.38 5.37
CA PHE A 21 -0.06 -0.57 4.99
C PHE A 21 -0.88 -0.77 6.26
N THR A 22 -1.95 0.02 6.41
CA THR A 22 -2.83 -0.03 7.58
C THR A 22 -3.92 -1.07 7.37
N PHE A 23 -4.51 -1.56 8.45
CA PHE A 23 -5.53 -2.60 8.39
C PHE A 23 -6.89 -2.13 7.87
N ASP A 24 -7.17 -0.83 7.97
CA ASP A 24 -8.35 -0.18 7.38
C ASP A 24 -8.08 0.38 6.00
N THR A 25 -6.84 0.32 5.50
CA THR A 25 -6.44 0.80 4.17
C THR A 25 -6.53 2.32 3.98
N HIS A 26 -6.65 3.08 5.08
CA HIS A 26 -6.73 4.54 5.05
C HIS A 26 -5.40 5.19 5.48
N ALA A 27 -5.19 6.43 5.05
CA ALA A 27 -4.14 7.28 5.61
C ALA A 27 -4.54 7.75 7.02
N HIS A 28 -3.57 7.94 7.89
CA HIS A 28 -3.79 8.47 9.24
C HIS A 28 -2.98 9.73 9.44
N LEU A 29 -3.64 10.75 9.97
CA LEU A 29 -3.06 12.01 10.40
C LEU A 29 -3.34 12.16 11.90
N GLY A 30 -2.33 12.47 12.71
CA GLY A 30 -2.54 12.58 14.15
C GLY A 30 -1.28 12.88 14.95
N GLN A 31 -1.37 12.68 16.25
CA GLN A 31 -0.28 12.91 17.19
C GLN A 31 -0.15 11.72 18.15
N HIS A 32 1.08 11.34 18.47
CA HIS A 32 1.38 10.33 19.47
C HIS A 32 2.55 10.82 20.34
N GLU A 33 2.32 11.00 21.64
CA GLU A 33 3.35 11.43 22.60
C GLU A 33 4.09 12.72 22.16
N GLY A 34 3.35 13.71 21.66
CA GLY A 34 3.94 14.94 21.14
C GLY A 34 4.36 14.88 19.67
N LEU A 35 4.48 13.68 19.09
CA LEU A 35 4.99 13.46 17.74
C LEU A 35 3.85 13.46 16.72
N HIS A 36 3.84 14.46 15.84
CA HIS A 36 2.86 14.56 14.76
C HIS A 36 3.23 13.65 13.61
N TYR A 37 2.27 12.92 13.07
CA TYR A 37 2.49 11.96 12.00
C TYR A 37 1.44 12.09 10.90
N ALA A 38 1.89 11.89 9.66
CA ALA A 38 1.06 11.61 8.50
C ALA A 38 1.61 10.33 7.86
N MET A 39 0.86 9.23 7.89
CA MET A 39 1.38 7.93 7.45
C MET A 39 0.26 6.98 6.99
N GLY A 40 0.63 5.76 6.61
CA GLY A 40 -0.35 4.74 6.23
C GLY A 40 -0.98 4.98 4.86
N TYR A 41 -0.28 5.62 3.91
CA TYR A 41 -0.87 6.00 2.62
C TYR A 41 -1.29 4.85 1.70
N CYS A 42 -1.03 3.59 2.07
CA CYS A 42 -1.56 2.40 1.39
C CYS A 42 -1.41 2.39 -0.15
N GLY A 43 -0.28 2.87 -0.66
CA GLY A 43 0.02 2.94 -2.10
C GLY A 43 -0.33 4.26 -2.78
N SER A 44 -0.98 5.19 -2.09
CA SER A 44 -1.33 6.54 -2.59
C SER A 44 -0.36 7.65 -2.16
N GLY A 45 0.80 7.25 -1.61
CA GLY A 45 1.70 8.15 -0.87
C GLY A 45 2.26 9.33 -1.65
N ILE A 46 2.50 9.21 -2.96
CA ILE A 46 3.10 10.31 -3.74
C ILE A 46 2.21 11.56 -3.69
N GLY A 47 0.92 11.41 -3.98
CA GLY A 47 -0.03 12.53 -3.89
C GLY A 47 -0.41 12.86 -2.44
N MET A 48 -0.74 11.83 -1.66
CA MET A 48 -1.26 12.02 -0.30
C MET A 48 -0.25 12.60 0.68
N ALA A 49 1.05 12.28 0.55
CA ALA A 49 2.06 12.79 1.47
C ALA A 49 2.22 14.30 1.33
N SER A 50 2.19 14.82 0.10
CA SER A 50 2.28 16.27 -0.14
C SER A 50 1.07 17.01 0.45
N TYR A 51 -0.13 16.50 0.19
CA TYR A 51 -1.37 17.06 0.72
C TYR A 51 -1.42 17.00 2.25
N LEU A 52 -1.26 15.81 2.84
CA LEU A 52 -1.34 15.64 4.29
C LEU A 52 -0.17 16.30 5.03
N GLY A 53 1.00 16.41 4.41
CA GLY A 53 2.13 17.18 4.96
C GLY A 53 1.80 18.67 5.07
N MET A 54 1.20 19.26 4.04
CA MET A 54 0.71 20.65 4.08
C MET A 54 -0.37 20.82 5.16
N ARG A 55 -1.37 19.93 5.21
CA ARG A 55 -2.47 19.99 6.19
C ARG A 55 -1.93 19.85 7.61
N LEU A 56 -0.96 18.96 7.84
CA LEU A 56 -0.28 18.83 9.13
C LEU A 56 0.45 20.12 9.53
N GLY A 57 1.14 20.76 8.59
CA GLY A 57 1.77 22.07 8.83
C GLY A 57 0.78 23.14 9.26
N GLN A 58 -0.40 23.18 8.63
CA GLN A 58 -1.50 24.08 9.02
C GLN A 58 -2.01 23.77 10.44
N GLN A 59 -2.17 22.49 10.78
CA GLN A 59 -2.55 22.09 12.13
C GLN A 59 -1.53 22.55 13.19
N LEU A 60 -0.24 22.44 12.88
CA LEU A 60 0.84 22.85 13.79
C LEU A 60 0.87 24.34 14.11
N VAL A 61 0.45 25.19 13.17
CA VAL A 61 0.35 26.65 13.38
C VAL A 61 -1.03 27.10 13.88
N GLY A 62 -1.94 26.16 14.14
CA GLY A 62 -3.30 26.44 14.61
C GLY A 62 -4.26 26.94 13.52
N ASP A 63 -3.95 26.72 12.23
CA ASP A 63 -4.84 27.07 11.13
C ASP A 63 -5.99 26.04 11.02
N PRO A 64 -7.27 26.44 11.18
CA PRO A 64 -8.42 25.56 11.06
C PRO A 64 -8.53 24.85 9.71
N GLN A 65 -7.93 25.40 8.66
CA GLN A 65 -7.90 24.74 7.36
C GLN A 65 -7.08 23.46 7.37
N GLY A 66 -6.23 23.24 8.38
CA GLY A 66 -5.48 22.00 8.53
C GLY A 66 -6.35 20.76 8.81
N ALA A 67 -7.62 20.93 9.20
CA ALA A 67 -8.50 19.79 9.51
C ALA A 67 -8.73 18.88 8.29
N THR A 68 -8.73 17.57 8.53
CA THR A 68 -8.96 16.53 7.52
C THR A 68 -9.85 15.41 8.03
N ALA A 69 -10.46 14.66 7.11
CA ALA A 69 -11.20 13.44 7.46
C ALA A 69 -10.29 12.30 7.95
N PHE A 70 -8.96 12.45 7.86
CA PHE A 70 -7.96 11.47 8.30
C PHE A 70 -7.45 11.73 9.71
N ASP A 71 -7.94 12.79 10.37
CA ASP A 71 -7.49 13.22 11.68
C ASP A 71 -7.92 12.22 12.77
N ASN A 72 -6.97 11.82 13.60
CA ASN A 72 -7.17 11.01 14.81
C ASN A 72 -7.92 9.69 14.57
N LEU A 73 -7.84 9.14 13.36
CA LEU A 73 -8.31 7.80 13.05
C LEU A 73 -7.51 6.78 13.87
N GLN A 74 -8.22 5.95 14.63
CA GLN A 74 -7.61 4.87 15.39
C GLN A 74 -7.02 3.83 14.46
N PHE A 75 -5.80 3.35 14.73
CA PHE A 75 -5.23 2.23 13.99
C PHE A 75 -5.90 0.93 14.41
N PRO A 76 -6.70 0.28 13.56
CA PRO A 76 -7.28 -1.01 13.92
C PRO A 76 -6.17 -2.07 14.00
N THR A 77 -6.33 -3.03 14.90
CA THR A 77 -5.42 -4.17 15.04
C THR A 77 -6.10 -5.49 14.65
N ARG A 78 -5.37 -6.59 14.78
CA ARG A 78 -5.89 -7.96 14.64
C ARG A 78 -5.56 -8.75 15.91
N PRO A 79 -6.33 -9.80 16.24
CA PRO A 79 -5.97 -10.69 17.32
C PRO A 79 -4.51 -11.15 17.19
N LEU A 80 -3.79 -11.15 18.32
CA LEU A 80 -2.38 -11.55 18.41
C LEU A 80 -1.39 -10.67 17.61
N TYR A 81 -1.82 -9.51 17.11
CA TYR A 81 -0.94 -8.55 16.43
C TYR A 81 -0.41 -7.49 17.40
N PHE A 82 0.88 -7.60 17.73
CA PHE A 82 1.61 -6.67 18.61
C PHE A 82 2.78 -6.00 17.87
N GLY A 83 2.57 -5.65 16.60
CA GLY A 83 3.59 -5.07 15.71
C GLY A 83 4.37 -6.08 14.87
N LYS A 84 4.31 -7.38 15.21
CA LYS A 84 4.81 -8.46 14.35
C LYS A 84 3.66 -9.10 13.57
N PRO A 85 3.64 -9.02 12.22
CA PRO A 85 2.53 -9.55 11.42
C PRO A 85 2.62 -11.07 11.28
N TRP A 86 2.14 -11.81 12.28
CA TRP A 86 2.17 -13.27 12.34
C TRP A 86 1.50 -13.97 11.14
N PHE A 87 0.48 -13.34 10.53
CA PHE A 87 -0.28 -13.88 9.40
C PHE A 87 0.40 -13.62 8.04
N LEU A 88 1.29 -12.62 7.96
CA LEU A 88 1.80 -12.13 6.68
C LEU A 88 2.59 -13.17 5.88
N PRO A 89 3.46 -14.00 6.48
CA PRO A 89 4.17 -15.05 5.74
C PRO A 89 3.21 -16.02 5.03
N SER A 90 2.16 -16.48 5.71
CA SER A 90 1.18 -17.40 5.15
C SER A 90 0.39 -16.77 4.00
N VAL A 91 -0.04 -15.52 4.18
CA VAL A 91 -0.76 -14.76 3.15
C VAL A 91 0.12 -14.57 1.91
N VAL A 92 1.40 -14.20 2.09
CA VAL A 92 2.34 -14.04 0.97
C VAL A 92 2.51 -15.35 0.19
N GLN A 93 2.66 -16.48 0.87
CA GLN A 93 2.80 -17.77 0.18
C GLN A 93 1.53 -18.17 -0.58
N TRP A 94 0.35 -17.90 -0.01
CA TRP A 94 -0.91 -18.08 -0.72
C TRP A 94 -0.98 -17.24 -2.01
N TYR A 95 -0.65 -15.95 -1.95
CA TYR A 95 -0.64 -15.09 -3.13
C TYR A 95 0.34 -15.57 -4.20
N ARG A 96 1.53 -16.06 -3.80
CA ARG A 96 2.50 -16.66 -4.74
C ARG A 96 1.95 -17.90 -5.44
N LEU A 97 1.29 -18.79 -4.71
CA LEU A 97 0.66 -19.98 -5.30
C LEU A 97 -0.45 -19.59 -6.28
N ARG A 98 -1.29 -18.62 -5.90
CA ARG A 98 -2.35 -18.09 -6.77
C ARG A 98 -1.78 -17.46 -8.04
N ASP A 99 -0.73 -16.67 -7.93
CA ASP A 99 -0.06 -16.02 -9.06
C ASP A 99 0.53 -17.06 -10.02
N HIS A 100 1.25 -18.06 -9.50
CA HIS A 100 1.75 -19.18 -10.31
C HIS A 100 0.63 -19.92 -11.04
N TRP A 101 -0.50 -20.15 -10.38
CA TRP A 101 -1.65 -20.80 -11.00
C TRP A 101 -2.27 -19.95 -12.11
N GLN A 102 -2.41 -18.64 -11.90
CA GLN A 102 -2.91 -17.70 -12.90
C GLN A 102 -1.98 -17.62 -14.13
N ILE A 103 -0.66 -17.56 -13.91
CA ILE A 103 0.34 -17.57 -14.98
C ILE A 103 0.23 -18.85 -15.80
N ARG A 104 0.13 -20.02 -15.14
CA ARG A 104 -0.02 -21.33 -15.82
C ARG A 104 -1.32 -21.39 -16.63
N ARG A 105 -2.43 -20.90 -16.10
CA ARG A 105 -3.72 -20.82 -16.82
C ARG A 105 -3.64 -19.91 -18.04
N ALA A 106 -3.03 -18.73 -17.90
CA ALA A 106 -2.85 -17.80 -19.00
C ALA A 106 -1.99 -18.40 -20.12
N ALA A 107 -0.89 -19.09 -19.76
CA ALA A 107 -0.03 -19.78 -20.72
C ALA A 107 -0.75 -20.93 -21.45
N ALA A 108 -1.58 -21.71 -20.75
CA ALA A 108 -2.35 -22.79 -21.34
C ALA A 108 -3.43 -22.27 -22.31
N HIS A 109 -4.13 -21.19 -21.96
CA HIS A 109 -5.12 -20.58 -22.84
C HIS A 109 -4.49 -20.04 -24.13
N ASN A 110 -3.34 -19.36 -24.01
CA ASN A 110 -2.62 -18.79 -25.17
C ASN A 110 -2.06 -19.88 -26.12
N ARG A 111 -1.88 -21.12 -25.66
CA ARG A 111 -1.49 -22.29 -26.50
C ARG A 111 -2.66 -22.94 -27.23
N LEU A 112 -3.90 -22.70 -26.78
CA LEU A 112 -5.11 -23.25 -27.41
C LEU A 112 -5.72 -22.29 -28.43
N THR A 113 -5.33 -21.01 -28.40
CA THR A 113 -5.82 -19.94 -29.29
C THR A 113 -4.79 -19.47 -30.32
N ALA A 114 -3.60 -20.08 -30.34
CA ALA A 114 -2.52 -19.83 -31.30
C ALA A 114 -2.33 -21.08 -32.16
#